data_AF-A0ABD6DFX2-F1
#
_entry.id   AF-A0ABD6DFX2-F1
#
_cell.length_a   1.000
_cell.length_b   1.000
_cell.length_c   1.000
_cell.angle_alpha   90.00
_cell.angle_beta   90.00
_cell.angle_gamma   90.00
#
_symmetry.space_group_name_H-M   'P 1'
#
loop_
_entity.id
_entity.type
_entity.pdbx_description
1 polymer ?
#
loop_
_entity_poly.entity_id
_entity_poly.type
_entity_poly.pdbx_seq_one_letter_code
_entity_poly.pdbx_strand_id
1 'polypeptide(L)'
;MSLESCYPDKSPAIDDLLDVLCDNLRRETIHYFENCTEERTATVDELVAHIDDRVPAPPREQLRIQLRHVHLPKLSDRGWLDFDADTGRVRYRGNDQAGQLTREVHEIF
;
A
#
# COMPACT_ATOMS: atom_id res chain seq x y z
N MET A 1 -8.37 -33.34 1.63
CA MET A 1 -6.93 -33.05 1.82
C MET A 1 -6.69 -31.72 1.15
N SER A 2 -6.67 -30.63 1.92
CA SER A 2 -6.42 -29.30 1.39
C SER A 2 -5.02 -29.25 0.81
N LEU A 3 -4.91 -28.82 -0.44
CA LEU A 3 -3.67 -28.27 -0.96
C LEU A 3 -3.43 -26.95 -0.21
N GLU A 4 -2.90 -27.02 1.01
CA GLU A 4 -2.09 -25.93 1.55
C GLU A 4 -0.98 -25.74 0.53
N SER A 5 -1.10 -24.69 -0.30
CA SER A 5 -0.30 -24.55 -1.50
C SER A 5 1.19 -24.65 -1.14
N CYS A 6 1.83 -25.73 -1.58
CA CYS A 6 3.24 -25.95 -1.34
C CYS A 6 4.02 -24.83 -2.04
N TYR A 7 5.11 -24.38 -1.43
CA TYR A 7 6.10 -23.55 -2.13
C TYR A 7 6.49 -24.29 -3.41
N PRO A 8 6.29 -23.73 -4.62
CA PRO A 8 6.44 -22.33 -5.00
C PRO A 8 5.16 -21.52 -5.32
N ASP A 9 3.96 -22.07 -5.09
CA ASP A 9 2.70 -21.45 -5.55
C ASP A 9 2.40 -20.08 -4.90
N LYS A 10 2.97 -19.81 -3.73
CA LYS A 10 2.84 -18.53 -3.00
C LYS A 10 3.89 -17.49 -3.36
N SER A 11 4.95 -17.86 -4.10
CA SER A 11 6.04 -16.93 -4.44
C SER A 11 5.53 -15.64 -5.07
N PRO A 12 4.62 -15.67 -6.07
CA PRO A 12 4.15 -14.43 -6.69
C PRO A 12 3.41 -13.51 -5.73
N ALA A 13 2.63 -14.07 -4.78
CA ALA A 13 1.90 -13.27 -3.79
C ALA A 13 2.84 -12.63 -2.76
N ILE A 14 3.90 -13.34 -2.35
CA ILE A 14 4.95 -12.79 -1.49
C ILE A 14 5.73 -11.71 -2.23
N ASP A 15 6.12 -11.95 -3.48
CA ASP A 15 6.86 -10.99 -4.30
C ASP A 15 6.06 -9.69 -4.51
N ASP A 16 4.75 -9.80 -4.78
CA ASP A 16 3.85 -8.66 -4.91
C ASP A 16 3.70 -7.89 -3.59
N LEU A 17 3.59 -8.60 -2.46
CA LEU A 17 3.55 -7.98 -1.15
C LEU A 17 4.85 -7.22 -0.86
N LEU A 18 6.00 -7.85 -1.08
CA LEU A 18 7.31 -7.23 -0.85
C LEU A 18 7.54 -6.04 -1.80
N ASP A 19 7.11 -6.12 -3.05
CA ASP A 19 7.14 -5.02 -4.02
C ASP A 19 6.29 -3.83 -3.56
N VAL A 20 5.13 -4.08 -2.93
CA VAL A 20 4.35 -3.02 -2.29
C VAL A 20 5.09 -2.46 -1.09
N LEU A 21 5.52 -3.32 -0.17
CA LEU A 21 6.09 -2.93 1.12
C LEU A 21 7.51 -2.39 1.05
N CYS A 22 8.26 -2.53 -0.05
CA CYS A 22 9.64 -2.06 -0.14
C CYS A 22 9.78 -0.53 -0.06
N ASP A 23 8.71 0.21 -0.32
CA ASP A 23 8.70 1.66 -0.44
C ASP A 23 7.98 2.33 0.72
N ASN A 24 8.59 3.35 1.31
CA ASN A 24 8.07 4.01 2.50
C ASN A 24 6.75 4.75 2.24
N LEU A 25 6.58 5.39 1.08
CA LEU A 25 5.36 6.15 0.78
C LEU A 25 4.15 5.22 0.62
N ARG A 26 4.35 4.02 0.05
CA ARG A 26 3.31 2.98 0.00
C ARG A 26 2.96 2.48 1.40
N ARG A 27 3.95 2.24 2.26
CA ARG A 27 3.71 1.83 3.65
C ARG A 27 2.98 2.89 4.46
N GLU A 28 3.34 4.18 4.33
CA GLU A 28 2.63 5.25 5.05
C GLU A 28 1.20 5.44 4.52
N THR A 29 0.95 5.25 3.22
CA THR A 29 -0.42 5.25 2.66
C THR A 29 -1.26 4.13 3.27
N ILE A 30 -0.71 2.91 3.37
CA ILE A 30 -1.37 1.77 4.03
C ILE A 30 -1.58 2.07 5.51
N HIS A 31 -0.56 2.57 6.20
CA HIS A 31 -0.64 2.91 7.62
C HIS A 31 -1.73 3.93 7.92
N TYR A 32 -1.89 4.96 7.07
CA TYR A 32 -2.95 5.95 7.18
C TYR A 32 -4.33 5.29 7.28
N PHE A 33 -4.67 4.41 6.35
CA PHE A 33 -5.97 3.75 6.32
C PHE A 33 -6.14 2.68 7.41
N GLU A 34 -5.07 2.00 7.81
CA GLU A 34 -5.15 0.93 8.81
C GLU A 34 -5.14 1.48 10.25
N ASN A 35 -4.57 2.66 10.50
CA ASN A 35 -4.27 3.12 11.86
C ASN A 35 -4.62 4.58 12.15
N CYS A 36 -4.92 5.40 11.14
CA CYS A 36 -5.10 6.85 11.34
C CYS A 36 -6.48 7.37 10.96
N THR A 37 -7.30 6.57 10.28
CA THR A 37 -8.68 6.92 9.94
C THR A 37 -9.60 5.71 10.08
N GLU A 38 -10.86 5.94 10.41
CA GLU A 38 -11.92 4.93 10.34
C GLU A 38 -12.53 4.85 8.93
N GLU A 39 -12.28 5.86 8.09
CA GLU A 39 -12.79 5.93 6.74
C GLU A 39 -11.95 5.10 5.76
N ARG A 40 -12.64 4.44 4.82
CA ARG A 40 -11.98 3.72 3.72
C ARG A 40 -11.73 4.57 2.49
N THR A 41 -11.95 5.87 2.56
CA THR A 41 -11.75 6.79 1.44
C THR A 41 -10.95 8.00 1.86
N ALA A 42 -10.15 8.53 0.94
CA ALA A 42 -9.42 9.78 1.13
C ALA A 42 -9.15 10.44 -0.23
N THR A 43 -8.66 11.66 -0.19
CA THR A 43 -8.12 12.40 -1.32
C THR A 43 -6.59 12.33 -1.31
N VAL A 44 -5.97 12.58 -2.47
CA VAL A 44 -4.50 12.72 -2.54
C VAL A 44 -4.01 13.80 -1.58
N ASP A 45 -4.74 14.90 -1.41
CA ASP A 45 -4.32 16.00 -0.55
C ASP A 45 -4.32 15.63 0.94
N GLU A 46 -5.26 14.81 1.39
CA GLU A 46 -5.28 14.26 2.76
C GLU A 46 -4.10 13.31 2.99
N LEU A 47 -3.81 12.44 2.02
CA LEU A 47 -2.65 11.54 2.09
C LEU A 47 -1.33 12.31 2.11
N VAL A 48 -1.20 13.33 1.26
CA VAL A 48 -0.05 14.24 1.26
C VAL A 48 0.08 14.91 2.62
N ALA A 49 -1.00 15.46 3.18
CA ALA A 49 -0.96 16.11 4.49
C ALA A 49 -0.46 15.17 5.58
N HIS A 50 -0.98 13.93 5.60
CA HIS A 50 -0.57 12.93 6.57
C HIS A 50 0.91 12.52 6.45
N ILE A 51 1.38 12.30 5.22
CA ILE A 51 2.72 11.76 4.96
C ILE A 51 3.80 12.84 5.16
N ASP A 52 3.51 14.09 4.80
CA ASP A 52 4.40 15.26 4.96
C ASP A 52 4.79 15.48 6.44
N ASP A 53 3.88 15.18 7.37
CA ASP A 53 4.13 15.29 8.82
C ASP A 53 5.01 14.17 9.40
N ARG A 54 5.17 13.05 8.69
CA ARG A 54 5.74 11.80 9.23
C ARG A 54 7.02 11.36 8.55
N VAL A 55 7.21 11.75 7.29
CA VAL A 55 8.39 11.40 6.52
C VAL A 55 9.18 12.69 6.30
N PRO A 56 10.50 12.73 6.59
CA PRO A 56 11.36 13.79 6.07
C PRO A 56 11.41 13.64 4.54
N ALA A 57 10.44 14.27 3.88
CA ALA A 57 10.06 14.07 2.50
C ALA A 57 10.57 15.21 1.60
N PRO A 58 10.57 15.03 0.26
CA PRO A 58 10.68 16.14 -0.67
C PRO A 58 9.53 17.15 -0.47
N PRO A 59 9.63 18.38 -1.01
CA PRO A 59 8.59 19.39 -0.89
C PRO A 59 7.20 18.83 -1.21
N ARG A 60 6.18 19.28 -0.48
CA ARG A 60 4.78 18.80 -0.56
C ARG A 60 4.25 18.58 -2.00
N GLU A 61 4.61 19.45 -2.93
CA GLU A 61 4.21 19.32 -4.35
C GLU A 61 4.84 18.10 -5.03
N GLN A 62 6.12 17.83 -4.76
CA GLN A 62 6.82 16.65 -5.27
C GLN A 62 6.21 15.37 -4.69
N LEU A 63 5.85 15.38 -3.41
CA LEU A 63 5.16 14.25 -2.77
C LEU A 63 3.79 13.99 -3.42
N ARG A 64 3.02 15.05 -3.71
CA ARG A 64 1.74 14.93 -4.44
C ARG A 64 1.93 14.29 -5.81
N ILE A 65 2.93 14.74 -6.57
CA ILE A 65 3.26 14.17 -7.89
C ILE A 65 3.63 12.69 -7.76
N GLN A 66 4.49 12.34 -6.80
CA GLN A 66 4.88 10.95 -6.56
C GLN A 66 3.68 10.07 -6.21
N LEU A 67 2.83 10.49 -5.26
CA LEU A 67 1.65 9.72 -4.88
C LEU A 67 0.73 9.52 -6.08
N ARG A 68 0.43 10.59 -6.83
CA ARG A 68 -0.50 10.56 -7.96
C ARG A 68 -0.01 9.71 -9.14
N HIS A 69 1.28 9.76 -9.45
CA HIS A 69 1.81 9.17 -10.69
C HIS A 69 2.58 7.87 -10.48
N VAL A 70 2.99 7.55 -9.25
CA VAL A 70 3.84 6.38 -8.96
C VAL A 70 3.17 5.47 -7.93
N HIS A 71 2.94 5.97 -6.72
CA HIS A 71 2.61 5.07 -5.61
C HIS A 71 1.14 4.64 -5.60
N LEU A 72 0.18 5.55 -5.83
CA LEU A 72 -1.23 5.19 -5.85
C LEU A 72 -1.60 4.32 -7.05
N PRO A 73 -1.14 4.59 -8.29
CA PRO A 73 -1.35 3.65 -9.40
C PRO A 73 -0.79 2.26 -9.10
N LYS A 74 0.43 2.17 -8.56
CA LYS A 74 1.04 0.88 -8.22
C LYS A 74 0.27 0.14 -7.12
N LEU A 75 -0.22 0.83 -6.09
CA LEU A 75 -1.08 0.21 -5.07
C LEU A 75 -2.41 -0.26 -5.67
N SER A 76 -2.95 0.47 -6.65
CA SER A 76 -4.16 0.10 -7.37
C SER A 76 -3.95 -1.16 -8.22
N ASP A 77 -2.84 -1.25 -8.95
CA ASP A 77 -2.47 -2.41 -9.77
C ASP A 77 -2.31 -3.68 -8.93
N ARG A 78 -1.88 -3.52 -7.66
CA ARG A 78 -1.73 -4.60 -6.67
C ARG A 78 -3.00 -4.87 -5.85
N GLY A 79 -4.10 -4.16 -6.13
CA GLY A 79 -5.41 -4.37 -5.51
C GLY A 79 -5.56 -3.84 -4.08
N TRP A 80 -4.62 -3.05 -3.57
CA TRP A 80 -4.67 -2.52 -2.20
C TRP A 80 -5.68 -1.38 -2.03
N LEU A 81 -5.98 -0.68 -3.12
CA LEU A 81 -6.91 0.44 -3.18
C LEU A 81 -7.48 0.58 -4.60
N ASP A 82 -8.56 1.34 -4.75
CA ASP A 82 -8.93 1.92 -6.04
C ASP A 82 -8.44 3.37 -6.06
N PHE A 83 -7.85 3.80 -7.19
CA PHE A 83 -7.46 5.19 -7.38
C PHE A 83 -8.11 5.79 -8.63
N ASP A 84 -8.80 6.91 -8.43
CA ASP A 84 -9.32 7.76 -9.50
C ASP A 84 -8.34 8.90 -9.76
N ALA A 85 -7.63 8.80 -10.87
CA ALA A 85 -6.64 9.79 -11.28
C ALA A 85 -7.27 11.09 -11.81
N ASP A 86 -8.55 11.16 -12.12
CA ASP A 86 -9.17 12.42 -12.53
C ASP A 86 -9.59 13.23 -11.31
N THR A 87 -10.21 12.57 -10.33
CA THR A 87 -10.73 13.23 -9.13
C THR A 87 -9.74 13.25 -7.96
N GLY A 88 -8.66 12.46 -8.03
CA GLY A 88 -7.70 12.31 -6.94
C GLY A 88 -8.29 11.58 -5.73
N ARG A 89 -9.33 10.77 -5.92
CA ARG A 89 -9.97 10.00 -4.84
C ARG A 89 -9.38 8.61 -4.74
N VAL A 90 -9.16 8.18 -3.51
CA VAL A 90 -8.66 6.87 -3.13
C VAL A 90 -9.73 6.14 -2.34
N ARG A 91 -9.92 4.85 -2.64
CA ARG A 91 -10.73 3.93 -1.82
C ARG A 91 -9.88 2.75 -1.39
N TYR A 92 -9.60 2.64 -0.11
CA TYR A 92 -8.77 1.58 0.43
C TYR A 92 -9.51 0.23 0.49
N ARG A 93 -8.87 -0.81 -0.07
CA ARG A 93 -9.35 -2.20 -0.08
C ARG A 93 -8.64 -3.07 0.95
N GLY A 94 -7.38 -2.74 1.26
CA GLY A 94 -6.55 -3.57 2.12
C GLY A 94 -6.14 -4.86 1.44
N ASN A 95 -5.54 -5.76 2.21
CA ASN A 95 -5.12 -7.06 1.70
C ASN A 95 -5.23 -8.11 2.82
N ASP A 96 -6.25 -8.98 2.71
CA ASP A 96 -6.56 -10.00 3.72
C ASP A 96 -5.44 -11.02 3.91
N GLN A 97 -4.56 -11.18 2.91
CA GLN A 97 -3.44 -12.12 2.95
C GLN A 97 -2.17 -11.49 3.51
N ALA A 98 -2.05 -10.16 3.58
CA ALA A 98 -0.81 -9.48 3.94
C ALA A 98 -0.27 -9.89 5.32
N GLY A 99 -1.15 -10.05 6.31
CA GLY A 99 -0.75 -10.48 7.65
C GLY A 99 -0.27 -11.94 7.72
N GLN A 100 -0.78 -12.81 6.84
CA GLN A 100 -0.30 -14.18 6.72
C GLN A 100 1.04 -14.24 5.97
N LEU A 101 1.11 -13.60 4.81
CA LEU A 101 2.32 -13.57 3.98
C LEU A 101 3.52 -12.91 4.69
N THR A 102 3.30 -11.86 5.47
CA THR A 102 4.36 -11.24 6.28
C THR A 102 4.91 -12.20 7.35
N ARG A 103 4.05 -13.02 7.97
CA ARG A 103 4.49 -14.04 8.92
C ARG A 103 5.32 -15.12 8.23
N GLU A 104 4.91 -15.56 7.04
CA GLU A 104 5.68 -16.52 6.23
C GLU A 104 7.08 -15.98 5.88
N VAL A 105 7.20 -14.69 5.52
CA VAL A 105 8.51 -14.06 5.28
C VAL A 105 9.37 -14.02 6.54
N HIS A 106 8.76 -13.72 7.70
CA HIS A 106 9.49 -13.70 8.97
C HIS A 106 9.94 -15.10 9.38
N GLU A 107 9.24 -16.18 9.05
CA GLU A 107 9.66 -17.55 9.40
C GLU A 107 10.95 -17.99 8.67
N ILE A 108 11.36 -17.29 7.61
CA ILE A 108 12.61 -17.57 6.88
C ILE A 108 13.85 -17.16 7.71
N PHE A 109 13.73 -16.21 8.66
CA PHE A 109 14.85 -15.63 9.42
C PHE A 109 14.56 -15.53 10.92
#